data_AF-A0A521SER4-F1
#
_entry.id   AF-A0A521SER4-F1
#
_cell.length_a   1.000
_cell.length_b   1.000
_cell.length_c   1.000
_cell.angle_alpha   90.00
_cell.angle_beta   90.00
_cell.angle_gamma   90.00
#
_symmetry.space_group_name_H-M   'P 1'
#
loop_
_entity.id
_entity.type
_entity.pdbx_description
1 polymer ?
#
loop_
_entity_poly.entity_id
_entity_poly.type
_entity_poly.pdbx_seq_one_letter_code
_entity_poly.pdbx_strand_id
1 'polypeptide(L)'
;MKIKDFMTHDHERLEQILRDFLKARDHDGVRARELFDQFKTGVEKHMAWEEEILFPAIERRTGMHMPGPTVLVQSQHQQIKMLFEKLSAQIDKEGGTEEALKELIDLLARHSREEEKILYPWIDVSLDKEDREAALEQMKQQSMKR
;
A
#
# COMPACT_ATOMS: atom_id res chain seq x y z
N MET A 1 14.72 -12.32 7.06
CA MET A 1 13.97 -11.05 7.06
C MET A 1 12.51 -11.37 7.34
N LYS A 2 11.83 -10.61 8.19
CA LYS A 2 10.40 -10.80 8.44
C LYS A 2 9.57 -10.12 7.34
N ILE A 3 8.32 -10.57 7.14
CA ILE A 3 7.39 -9.87 6.23
C ILE A 3 7.16 -8.47 6.76
N LYS A 4 6.92 -8.33 8.06
CA LYS A 4 6.73 -7.04 8.71
C LYS A 4 7.84 -6.05 8.39
N ASP A 5 9.11 -6.46 8.51
CA ASP A 5 10.24 -5.54 8.29
C ASP A 5 10.27 -5.04 6.84
N PHE A 6 9.98 -5.90 5.87
CA PHE A 6 9.95 -5.54 4.45
C PHE A 6 8.80 -4.59 4.12
N MET A 7 7.59 -4.90 4.60
CA MET A 7 6.39 -4.11 4.31
C MET A 7 6.41 -2.75 5.03
N THR A 8 6.84 -2.70 6.29
CA THR A 8 7.03 -1.44 7.03
C THR A 8 8.06 -0.54 6.34
N HIS A 9 9.16 -1.10 5.83
CA HIS A 9 10.13 -0.29 5.09
C HIS A 9 9.52 0.30 3.80
N ASP A 10 8.63 -0.42 3.14
CA ASP A 10 7.92 0.12 1.98
C ASP A 10 6.91 1.21 2.36
N HIS A 11 6.22 1.09 3.49
CA HIS A 11 5.42 2.18 4.05
C HIS A 11 6.26 3.43 4.28
N GLU A 12 7.42 3.32 4.94
CA GLU A 12 8.32 4.46 5.17
C GLU A 12 8.73 5.14 3.86
N ARG A 13 9.02 4.33 2.82
CA ARG A 13 9.32 4.83 1.47
C ARG A 13 8.14 5.57 0.85
N LEU A 14 6.94 5.01 0.92
CA LEU A 14 5.72 5.61 0.36
C LEU A 14 5.34 6.91 1.08
N GLU A 15 5.41 6.92 2.40
CA GLU A 15 5.20 8.12 3.20
C GLU A 15 6.21 9.22 2.86
N GLN A 16 7.45 8.87 2.55
CA GLN A 16 8.45 9.85 2.14
C GLN A 16 8.08 10.50 0.81
N ILE A 17 7.63 9.72 -0.18
CA ILE A 17 7.16 10.25 -1.47
C ILE A 17 5.94 11.16 -1.26
N LEU A 18 5.00 10.77 -0.41
CA LEU A 18 3.84 11.58 -0.05
C LEU A 18 4.25 12.91 0.60
N ARG A 19 5.19 12.90 1.54
CA ARG A 19 5.72 14.13 2.17
C ARG A 19 6.36 15.05 1.14
N ASP A 20 7.10 14.50 0.18
CA ASP A 20 7.75 15.30 -0.86
C ASP A 20 6.72 15.84 -1.86
N PHE A 21 5.69 15.08 -2.20
CA PHE A 21 4.55 15.55 -3.01
C PHE A 21 3.88 16.77 -2.35
N LEU A 22 3.54 16.66 -1.06
CA LEU A 22 2.86 17.73 -0.32
C LEU A 22 3.70 19.03 -0.29
N LYS A 23 5.03 18.93 -0.19
CA LYS A 23 5.93 20.10 -0.25
C LYS A 23 6.02 20.72 -1.63
N ALA A 24 6.01 19.90 -2.69
CA ALA A 24 6.11 20.39 -4.06
C ALA A 24 4.81 21.04 -4.54
N ARG A 25 3.66 20.62 -4.01
CA ARG A 25 2.32 21.01 -4.49
C ARG A 25 2.11 22.51 -4.66
N ASP A 26 2.64 23.33 -3.74
CA ASP A 26 2.39 24.78 -3.71
C ASP A 26 3.44 25.60 -4.49
N HIS A 27 4.49 24.96 -5.00
CA HIS A 27 5.66 25.67 -5.56
C HIS A 27 6.15 25.10 -6.89
N ASP A 28 5.88 23.82 -7.19
CA ASP A 28 6.31 23.12 -8.39
C ASP A 28 5.26 22.06 -8.80
N GLY A 29 4.30 22.49 -9.62
CA GLY A 29 3.20 21.62 -10.05
C GLY A 29 3.65 20.45 -10.94
N VAL A 30 4.72 20.60 -11.71
CA VAL A 30 5.28 19.51 -12.54
C VAL A 30 5.86 18.44 -11.62
N ARG A 31 6.70 18.85 -10.65
CA ARG A 31 7.28 17.92 -9.69
C ARG A 31 6.23 17.27 -8.80
N ALA A 32 5.20 18.02 -8.40
CA ALA A 32 4.09 17.49 -7.61
C ALA A 32 3.35 16.38 -8.38
N ARG A 33 3.08 16.57 -9.68
CA ARG A 33 2.46 15.54 -10.51
C ARG A 33 3.32 14.28 -10.61
N GLU A 34 4.62 14.42 -10.89
CA GLU A 34 5.53 13.28 -10.94
C GLU A 34 5.56 12.48 -9.64
N LEU A 35 5.61 13.19 -8.50
CA LEU A 35 5.61 12.57 -7.17
C LEU A 35 4.27 11.90 -6.85
N PHE A 36 3.15 12.51 -7.27
CA PHE A 36 1.83 11.91 -7.11
C PHE A 36 1.70 10.61 -7.91
N ASP A 37 2.12 10.62 -9.18
CA ASP A 37 2.10 9.42 -10.04
C ASP A 37 3.01 8.33 -9.45
N GLN A 38 4.22 8.70 -9.02
CA GLN A 38 5.15 7.79 -8.35
C GLN A 38 4.55 7.20 -7.06
N PHE A 39 3.87 8.02 -6.27
CA PHE A 39 3.22 7.60 -5.04
C PHE A 39 2.06 6.64 -5.32
N LYS A 40 1.16 7.00 -6.24
CA LYS A 40 0.01 6.17 -6.65
C LYS A 40 0.47 4.79 -7.11
N THR A 41 1.38 4.74 -8.10
CA THR A 41 1.93 3.47 -8.60
C THR A 41 2.63 2.68 -7.49
N GLY A 42 3.32 3.36 -6.58
CA GLY A 42 3.95 2.74 -5.42
C GLY A 42 2.95 2.06 -4.49
N VAL A 43 1.85 2.73 -4.13
CA VAL A 43 0.80 2.18 -3.26
C VAL A 43 0.05 1.05 -3.97
N GLU A 44 -0.27 1.19 -5.26
CA GLU A 44 -0.91 0.12 -6.04
C GLU A 44 -0.08 -1.16 -6.08
N LYS A 45 1.23 -1.02 -6.25
CA LYS A 45 2.16 -2.14 -6.23
C LYS A 45 2.26 -2.78 -4.84
N HIS A 46 2.26 -1.95 -3.78
CA HIS A 46 2.25 -2.44 -2.41
C HIS A 46 1.02 -3.32 -2.14
N MET A 47 -0.17 -2.81 -2.48
CA MET A 47 -1.43 -3.56 -2.35
C MET A 47 -1.40 -4.85 -3.18
N ALA A 48 -0.77 -4.84 -4.36
CA ALA A 48 -0.63 -6.04 -5.18
C ALA A 48 0.25 -7.12 -4.52
N TRP A 49 1.32 -6.76 -3.80
CA TRP A 49 2.08 -7.74 -3.01
C TRP A 49 1.20 -8.43 -1.98
N GLU A 50 0.34 -7.67 -1.31
CA GLU A 50 -0.55 -8.21 -0.30
C GLU A 50 -1.61 -9.12 -0.92
N GLU A 51 -2.33 -8.60 -1.92
CA GLU A 51 -3.45 -9.28 -2.56
C GLU A 51 -3.03 -10.52 -3.38
N GLU A 52 -1.91 -10.44 -4.09
CA GLU A 52 -1.50 -11.48 -5.05
C GLU A 52 -0.50 -12.48 -4.48
N ILE A 53 0.24 -12.12 -3.42
CA ILE A 53 1.31 -12.95 -2.87
C ILE A 53 1.03 -13.32 -1.42
N LEU A 54 0.87 -12.34 -0.53
CA LEU A 54 0.78 -12.61 0.91
C LEU A 54 -0.55 -13.26 1.31
N PHE A 55 -1.69 -12.75 0.86
CA PHE A 55 -2.99 -13.31 1.21
C PHE A 55 -3.14 -14.75 0.68
N PRO A 56 -2.78 -15.05 -0.58
CA PRO A 56 -2.83 -16.43 -1.07
C PRO A 56 -1.89 -17.38 -0.31
N ALA A 57 -0.70 -16.93 0.10
CA ALA A 57 0.21 -17.75 0.89
C ALA A 57 -0.39 -18.10 2.26
N ILE A 58 -0.99 -17.12 2.92
CA ILE A 58 -1.65 -17.28 4.21
C ILE A 58 -2.88 -18.18 4.14
N GLU A 59 -3.72 -17.99 3.13
CA GLU A 59 -4.91 -18.82 2.92
C GLU A 59 -4.53 -20.28 2.69
N ARG A 60 -3.52 -20.54 1.84
CA ARG A 60 -2.99 -21.91 1.63
C ARG A 60 -2.47 -22.52 2.93
N ARG A 61 -1.81 -21.73 3.77
CA ARG A 61 -1.20 -22.22 5.01
C ARG A 61 -2.21 -22.48 6.12
N THR A 62 -3.19 -21.61 6.25
CA THR A 62 -4.16 -21.64 7.36
C THR A 62 -5.45 -22.40 7.01
N GLY A 63 -5.72 -22.61 5.72
CA GLY A 63 -6.99 -23.16 5.24
C GLY A 63 -8.19 -22.23 5.47
N MET A 64 -7.96 -21.01 5.96
CA MET A 64 -9.02 -20.04 6.23
C MET A 64 -9.40 -19.31 4.94
N HIS A 65 -10.48 -19.76 4.30
CA HIS A 65 -11.13 -19.02 3.22
C HIS A 65 -12.39 -18.34 3.79
N MET A 66 -12.22 -17.10 4.27
CA MET A 66 -13.27 -16.13 4.61
C MET A 66 -14.20 -16.40 5.84
N PRO A 67 -14.63 -15.35 6.57
CA PRO A 67 -14.10 -13.98 6.58
C PRO A 67 -12.96 -13.84 7.61
N GLY A 68 -11.77 -13.46 7.13
CA GLY A 68 -10.58 -13.17 7.94
C GLY A 68 -10.07 -11.74 7.77
N PRO A 69 -8.98 -11.35 8.45
CA PRO A 69 -8.39 -10.00 8.40
C PRO A 69 -8.11 -9.48 6.97
N THR A 70 -7.83 -10.37 6.02
CA THR A 70 -7.55 -10.06 4.61
C THR A 70 -8.72 -9.36 3.89
N VAL A 71 -9.97 -9.66 4.26
CA VAL A 71 -11.17 -9.08 3.63
C VAL A 71 -11.33 -7.60 3.98
N LEU A 72 -11.06 -7.26 5.24
CA LEU A 72 -11.11 -5.88 5.69
C LEU A 72 -10.07 -5.05 4.96
N VAL A 73 -8.85 -5.58 4.83
CA VAL A 73 -7.73 -4.94 4.14
C VAL A 73 -8.07 -4.72 2.65
N GLN A 74 -8.57 -5.75 1.96
CA GLN A 74 -9.05 -5.62 0.57
C GLN A 74 -10.14 -4.54 0.42
N SER A 75 -11.08 -4.42 1.36
CA SER A 75 -12.11 -3.37 1.30
C SER A 75 -11.51 -1.96 1.45
N GLN A 76 -10.47 -1.81 2.26
CA GLN A 76 -9.74 -0.55 2.41
C GLN A 76 -8.94 -0.24 1.14
N HIS A 77 -8.34 -1.24 0.48
CA HIS A 77 -7.68 -1.06 -0.82
C HIS A 77 -8.62 -0.54 -1.90
N GLN A 78 -9.86 -1.02 -1.96
CA GLN A 78 -10.84 -0.49 -2.90
C GLN A 78 -11.15 0.99 -2.63
N GLN A 79 -11.24 1.40 -1.35
CA GLN A 79 -11.43 2.81 -0.99
C GLN A 79 -10.23 3.67 -1.39
N ILE A 80 -9.01 3.18 -1.16
CA ILE A 80 -7.77 3.84 -1.57
C ILE A 80 -7.74 4.03 -3.11
N LYS A 81 -8.06 2.99 -3.88
CA LYS A 81 -8.13 3.04 -5.35
C LYS A 81 -9.15 4.09 -5.83
N MET A 82 -10.34 4.14 -5.23
CA MET A 82 -11.35 5.15 -5.56
C MET A 82 -10.88 6.58 -5.29
N LEU A 83 -10.17 6.81 -4.18
CA LEU A 83 -9.61 8.12 -3.85
C LEU A 83 -8.51 8.53 -4.82
N PHE A 84 -7.64 7.61 -5.23
CA PHE A 84 -6.64 7.88 -6.27
C PHE A 84 -7.28 8.27 -7.60
N GLU A 85 -8.34 7.59 -8.03
CA GLU A 85 -9.07 7.95 -9.25
C GLU A 85 -9.69 9.34 -9.15
N LYS A 86 -10.34 9.66 -8.02
CA LYS A 86 -10.90 11.00 -7.76
C LYS A 86 -9.83 12.09 -7.84
N LEU A 87 -8.68 11.87 -7.19
CA LEU A 87 -7.54 12.79 -7.21
C LEU A 87 -6.94 12.94 -8.61
N SER A 88 -6.73 11.83 -9.32
CA SER A 88 -6.19 11.83 -10.70
C SER A 88 -7.08 12.62 -11.66
N ALA A 89 -8.41 12.55 -11.49
CA ALA A 89 -9.36 13.29 -12.31
C ALA A 89 -9.44 14.81 -12.01
N GLN A 90 -8.85 15.24 -10.88
CA GLN A 90 -8.97 16.59 -10.36
C GLN A 90 -7.63 17.30 -10.19
N ILE A 91 -6.50 16.62 -10.40
CA ILE A 91 -5.17 17.16 -10.09
C ILE A 91 -4.76 18.37 -10.97
N ASP A 92 -5.37 18.55 -12.15
CA ASP A 92 -5.19 19.73 -13.00
C ASP A 92 -6.23 20.84 -12.74
N LYS A 93 -7.19 20.62 -11.84
CA LYS A 93 -8.29 21.54 -11.58
C LYS A 93 -7.99 22.37 -10.33
N GLU A 94 -8.15 23.69 -10.44
CA GLU A 94 -8.03 24.58 -9.29
C GLU A 94 -9.08 24.24 -8.22
N GLY A 95 -8.64 24.03 -6.97
CA GLY A 95 -9.49 24.03 -5.79
C GLY A 95 -10.40 22.81 -5.55
N GLY A 96 -10.09 21.62 -6.11
CA GLY A 96 -10.98 20.45 -6.02
C GLY A 96 -10.49 19.24 -5.22
N THR A 97 -9.20 19.16 -4.87
CA THR A 97 -8.56 17.91 -4.40
C THR A 97 -8.36 17.81 -2.89
N GLU A 98 -8.50 18.91 -2.14
CA GLU A 98 -8.07 18.99 -0.73
C GLU A 98 -8.80 17.98 0.17
N GLU A 99 -10.12 17.87 0.03
CA GLU A 99 -10.93 16.95 0.82
C GLU A 99 -10.58 15.48 0.52
N ALA A 100 -10.47 15.14 -0.76
CA ALA A 100 -10.10 13.77 -1.19
C ALA A 100 -8.68 13.41 -0.77
N LEU A 101 -7.76 14.38 -0.80
CA LEU A 101 -6.37 14.18 -0.37
C LEU A 101 -6.31 13.97 1.14
N LYS A 102 -7.04 14.77 1.91
CA LYS A 102 -7.14 14.58 3.37
C LYS A 102 -7.72 13.21 3.71
N GLU A 103 -8.80 12.80 3.03
CA GLU A 103 -9.42 11.49 3.22
C GLU A 103 -8.44 10.35 2.92
N LEU A 104 -7.69 10.45 1.82
CA LEU A 104 -6.67 9.48 1.45
C LEU A 104 -5.57 9.38 2.51
N ILE A 105 -5.04 10.51 2.98
CA ILE A 105 -3.99 10.56 4.00
C ILE A 105 -4.47 9.90 5.31
N ASP A 106 -5.67 10.26 5.77
CA ASP A 106 -6.25 9.71 7.00
C ASP A 106 -6.49 8.19 6.88
N LEU A 107 -6.98 7.74 5.71
CA LEU A 107 -7.20 6.33 5.42
C LEU A 107 -5.89 5.54 5.41
N LEU A 108 -4.88 6.00 4.64
CA LEU A 108 -3.58 5.34 4.56
C LEU A 108 -2.86 5.28 5.91
N ALA A 109 -2.95 6.35 6.71
CA ALA A 109 -2.35 6.38 8.04
C ALA A 109 -3.01 5.37 8.98
N ARG A 110 -4.33 5.17 8.89
CA ARG A 110 -5.03 4.13 9.68
C ARG A 110 -4.69 2.73 9.19
N HIS A 111 -4.74 2.54 7.87
CA HIS A 111 -4.47 1.29 7.17
C HIS A 111 -3.08 0.73 7.50
N SER A 112 -2.02 1.50 7.23
CA SER A 112 -0.63 1.12 7.54
C SER A 112 -0.41 0.76 9.02
N ARG A 113 -1.02 1.52 9.95
CA ARG A 113 -0.94 1.20 11.39
C ARG A 113 -1.62 -0.11 11.75
N GLU A 114 -2.76 -0.42 11.16
CA GLU A 114 -3.47 -1.69 11.37
C GLU A 114 -2.62 -2.85 10.85
N GLU A 115 -2.00 -2.68 9.69
CA GLU A 115 -1.17 -3.71 9.07
C GLU A 115 0.09 -4.00 9.88
N GLU A 116 0.83 -2.96 10.27
CA GLU A 116 2.08 -3.10 11.00
C GLU A 116 1.90 -3.65 12.42
N LYS A 117 0.77 -3.36 13.05
CA LYS A 117 0.48 -3.78 14.43
C LYS A 117 -0.24 -5.11 14.51
N ILE A 118 -0.99 -5.48 13.48
CA ILE A 118 -1.90 -6.63 13.52
C ILE A 118 -1.59 -7.58 12.38
N LEU A 119 -1.73 -7.14 11.13
CA LEU A 119 -1.65 -8.02 9.97
C LEU A 119 -0.27 -8.65 9.80
N TYR A 120 0.80 -7.86 9.67
CA TYR A 120 2.14 -8.40 9.39
C TYR A 120 2.71 -9.23 10.54
N PRO A 121 2.56 -8.85 11.82
CA PRO A 121 2.91 -9.73 12.94
C PRO A 121 2.19 -11.08 12.87
N TRP A 122 0.90 -11.07 12.51
CA TRP A 122 0.12 -12.29 12.34
C TRP A 122 0.64 -13.13 11.15
N ILE A 123 0.93 -12.51 10.00
CA ILE A 123 1.51 -13.20 8.84
C ILE A 123 2.85 -13.86 9.19
N ASP A 124 3.72 -13.15 9.91
CA ASP A 124 5.04 -13.65 10.31
C ASP A 124 5.00 -14.85 11.26
N VAL A 125 3.91 -15.02 12.04
CA VAL A 125 3.71 -16.20 12.91
C VAL A 125 2.94 -17.32 12.21
N SER A 126 2.12 -17.00 11.21
CA SER A 126 1.31 -17.98 10.47
C SER A 126 2.10 -18.69 9.37
N LEU A 127 3.01 -18.00 8.69
CA LEU A 127 3.88 -18.61 7.68
C LEU A 127 5.10 -19.22 8.35
N ASP A 128 5.52 -20.40 7.85
CA ASP A 128 6.84 -20.90 8.22
C ASP A 128 7.96 -20.18 7.47
N LYS A 129 9.20 -20.57 7.75
CA LYS A 129 10.37 -19.93 7.17
C LYS A 129 10.40 -20.06 5.65
N GLU A 130 10.04 -21.21 5.10
CA GLU A 130 10.12 -21.49 3.66
C GLU A 130 9.06 -20.69 2.90
N ASP A 131 7.82 -20.72 3.37
CA ASP A 131 6.71 -19.94 2.80
C ASP A 131 7.03 -18.44 2.81
N ARG A 132 7.61 -17.94 3.92
CA ARG A 132 7.99 -16.53 4.04
C ARG A 132 9.12 -16.15 3.08
N GLU A 133 10.17 -16.97 2.97
CA GLU A 133 11.28 -16.69 2.07
C GLU A 133 10.83 -16.70 0.61
N ALA A 134 9.95 -17.63 0.23
CA ALA A 134 9.34 -17.68 -1.09
C ALA A 134 8.49 -16.45 -1.39
N ALA A 135 7.67 -15.98 -0.44
CA ALA A 135 6.86 -14.78 -0.61
C ALA A 135 7.72 -13.52 -0.78
N LEU A 136 8.75 -13.35 0.06
CA LEU A 136 9.70 -12.23 -0.05
C LEU A 136 10.41 -12.20 -1.41
N GLU A 137 10.81 -13.37 -1.91
CA GLU A 137 11.46 -13.47 -3.21
C GLU A 137 10.50 -13.11 -4.35
N GLN A 138 9.25 -13.57 -4.31
CA GLN A 138 8.23 -13.19 -5.29
C GLN A 138 7.97 -11.67 -5.31
N MET A 139 7.85 -11.03 -4.15
CA MET A 139 7.66 -9.57 -4.06
C MET A 139 8.84 -8.80 -4.65
N LYS A 140 10.07 -9.26 -4.41
CA LYS A 140 11.28 -8.68 -5.02
C LYS A 140 11.30 -8.86 -6.53
N GLN A 141 10.94 -10.03 -7.04
CA GLN A 141 10.90 -10.28 -8.48
C GLN A 141 9.81 -9.47 -9.18
N GLN A 142 8.61 -9.37 -8.59
CA GLN A 142 7.56 -8.49 -9.11
C GLN A 142 8.04 -7.03 -9.12
N SER A 143 8.92 -6.65 -8.20
CA SER A 143 9.51 -5.31 -8.17
C SER A 143 10.48 -4.98 -9.29
N MET A 144 11.07 -5.99 -9.91
CA MET A 144 12.04 -5.83 -11.00
C MET A 144 11.37 -5.86 -12.38
N LYS A 145 10.13 -6.36 -12.47
CA LYS A 145 9.35 -6.35 -13.70
C LYS A 145 8.81 -4.92 -13.89
N ARG A 146 9.32 -4.25 -14.93
CA ARG A 146 8.86 -2.93 -15.36
C ARG A 146 7.54 -3.01 -16.11
#